data_AF-A0A926YLW0-F1
#
_entry.id   AF-A0A926YLW0-F1
#
_cell.length_a   1.000
_cell.length_b   1.000
_cell.length_c   1.000
_cell.angle_alpha   90.00
_cell.angle_beta   90.00
_cell.angle_gamma   90.00
#
_symmetry.space_group_name_H-M   'P 1'
#
loop_
_entity.id
_entity.type
_entity.pdbx_description
1 polymer ?
#
loop_
_entity_poly.entity_id
_entity_poly.type
_entity_poly.pdbx_seq_one_letter_code
_entity_poly.pdbx_strand_id
1 'polypeptide(L)' 'MKKFSLPVDEQESILCSQLVQHNIKYSQAVAVSKLLVAQGSGRALTEAESQMTHQVCRQWLEQRQRQQRLAALLEQLPG' A
#
# COMPACT_ATOMS: atom_id res chain seq x y z
N MET A 1 -10.74 -24.36 -8.84
CA MET A 1 -10.77 -23.29 -7.82
C MET A 1 -11.19 -22.00 -8.51
N LYS A 2 -12.35 -21.42 -8.17
CA LYS A 2 -12.75 -20.10 -8.73
C LYS A 2 -11.89 -19.03 -8.05
N LYS A 3 -11.04 -18.35 -8.81
CA LYS A 3 -10.37 -17.12 -8.36
C LYS A 3 -11.43 -16.01 -8.33
N PHE A 4 -11.91 -15.66 -7.15
CA PHE A 4 -12.69 -14.44 -6.98
C PHE A 4 -11.71 -13.27 -7.10
N SER A 5 -11.74 -12.56 -8.22
CA SER A 5 -11.11 -11.24 -8.31
C SER A 5 -12.12 -10.21 -7.86
N LEU A 6 -11.73 -9.38 -6.89
CA LEU A 6 -12.50 -8.20 -6.52
C LEU A 6 -12.56 -7.24 -7.72
N PRO A 7 -13.62 -6.45 -7.87
CA PRO A 7 -13.67 -5.34 -8.83
C PRO A 7 -12.46 -4.41 -8.69
N VAL A 8 -12.01 -3.84 -9.80
CA VAL A 8 -10.84 -2.92 -9.84
C VAL A 8 -10.96 -1.80 -8.81
N ASP A 9 -12.13 -1.14 -8.75
CA ASP A 9 -12.38 -0.04 -7.81
C ASP A 9 -12.26 -0.48 -6.34
N GLU A 10 -12.67 -1.72 -6.04
CA GLU A 10 -12.56 -2.28 -4.70
C GLU A 10 -11.11 -2.61 -4.34
N GLN A 11 -10.34 -3.13 -5.30
CA GLN A 11 -8.89 -3.35 -5.12
C GLN A 11 -8.14 -2.04 -4.90
N GLU A 12 -8.43 -1.00 -5.69
CA GLU A 12 -7.83 0.32 -5.55
C GLU A 12 -8.17 0.95 -4.20
N SER A 13 -9.42 0.82 -3.75
CA SER A 13 -9.88 1.34 -2.46
C SER A 13 -9.21 0.67 -1.27
N ILE A 14 -9.08 -0.66 -1.30
CA ILE A 14 -8.39 -1.43 -0.25
C ILE A 14 -6.91 -1.02 -0.17
N LEU A 15 -6.22 -0.95 -1.30
CA LEU A 15 -4.81 -0.53 -1.35
C LEU A 15 -4.63 0.90 -0.87
N CYS A 16 -5.47 1.83 -1.34
CA CYS A 16 -5.42 3.22 -0.91
C CYS A 16 -5.63 3.33 0.61
N SER A 17 -6.58 2.58 1.16
CA SER A 17 -6.85 2.57 2.61
C SER A 17 -5.65 2.06 3.41
N GLN A 18 -5.00 0.98 2.97
CA GLN A 18 -3.80 0.44 3.62
C GLN A 18 -2.62 1.42 3.59
N LEU A 19 -2.42 2.12 2.47
CA LEU A 19 -1.36 3.12 2.34
C LEU A 19 -1.61 4.30 3.30
N VAL A 20 -2.85 4.81 3.36
CA VAL A 20 -3.22 5.91 4.26
C VAL A 20 -3.10 5.52 5.74
N GLN A 21 -3.50 4.30 6.11
CA GLN A 21 -3.35 3.77 7.47
C GLN A 21 -1.89 3.72 7.94
N HIS A 22 -0.94 3.64 7.01
CA HIS A 22 0.49 3.70 7.30
C HIS A 22 1.10 5.07 6.95
N ASN A 23 0.28 6.13 7.05
CA ASN A 23 0.69 7.53 6.98
C ASN A 23 1.28 7.96 5.62
N ILE A 24 0.87 7.30 4.53
CA ILE A 24 1.11 7.80 3.17
C ILE A 24 0.09 8.88 2.85
N LYS A 25 0.52 9.97 2.19
CA LYS A 25 -0.39 11.05 1.78
C LYS A 25 -1.49 10.50 0.88
N TYR A 26 -2.73 10.92 1.13
CA TYR A 26 -3.90 10.43 0.39
C TYR A 26 -3.75 10.53 -1.13
N SER A 27 -3.27 11.66 -1.65
CA SER A 27 -3.06 11.85 -3.09
C SER A 27 -2.04 10.85 -3.69
N GLN A 28 -0.98 10.53 -2.95
CA GLN A 28 0.01 9.53 -3.36
C GLN A 28 -0.57 8.11 -3.24
N ALA A 29 -1.36 7.84 -2.20
CA ALA A 29 -2.02 6.57 -2.00
C ALA A 29 -3.00 6.23 -3.13
N VAL A 30 -3.82 7.20 -3.54
CA VAL A 30 -4.75 7.06 -4.68
C VAL A 30 -3.99 6.85 -5.99
N ALA A 31 -2.92 7.60 -6.22
CA ALA A 31 -2.15 7.47 -7.47
C ALA A 31 -1.48 6.09 -7.55
N VAL A 32 -0.85 5.64 -6.46
CA VAL A 32 -0.13 4.36 -6.44
C VAL A 32 -1.06 3.16 -6.41
N SER A 33 -2.24 3.24 -5.76
CA SER A 33 -3.22 2.16 -5.80
C SER A 33 -3.68 1.88 -7.23
N LYS A 34 -3.99 2.92 -8.00
CA LYS A 34 -4.33 2.82 -9.43
C LYS A 34 -3.21 2.20 -10.26
N LEU A 35 -1.97 2.63 -10.03
CA LEU A 35 -0.82 2.09 -10.77
C LEU A 35 -0.57 0.62 -10.46
N LEU A 36 -0.66 0.21 -9.18
CA LEU A 36 -0.46 -1.17 -8.77
C LEU A 36 -1.55 -2.11 -9.32
N VAL A 37 -2.82 -1.68 -9.30
CA VAL A 37 -3.91 -2.48 -9.87
C VAL A 37 -3.77 -2.57 -11.39
N ALA A 38 -3.46 -1.46 -12.06
CA ALA A 38 -3.20 -1.47 -13.50
C ALA A 38 -2.01 -2.38 -13.86
N GLN A 39 -0.92 -2.35 -13.09
CA GLN A 39 0.23 -3.23 -13.27
C GLN A 39 -0.17 -4.71 -13.10
N GLY A 40 -0.98 -5.03 -12.09
CA GLY A 40 -1.53 -6.36 -11.88
C GLY A 40 -2.39 -6.89 -13.03
N SER A 41 -3.01 -5.99 -13.81
CA SER A 41 -3.75 -6.32 -15.04
C SER A 41 -2.88 -6.41 -16.31
N GLY A 42 -1.55 -6.30 -16.18
CA GLY A 42 -0.60 -6.44 -17.29
C GLY A 42 -0.15 -5.12 -17.93
N ARG A 43 -0.53 -3.96 -17.37
CA ARG A 43 -0.02 -2.67 -17.84
C ARG A 43 1.43 -2.49 -17.39
N ALA A 44 2.34 -2.24 -18.33
CA ALA A 44 3.69 -1.80 -17.99
C ALA A 44 3.65 -0.37 -17.43
N LEU A 45 4.33 -0.16 -16.29
CA LEU A 45 4.54 1.17 -15.73
C LEU A 45 5.65 1.88 -16.51
N THR A 46 5.50 3.18 -16.71
CA THR A 46 6.61 4.03 -17.15
C THR A 46 7.67 4.14 -16.05
N GLU A 47 8.87 4.57 -16.40
CA GLU A 47 9.96 4.75 -15.42
C GLU A 47 9.55 5.71 -14.28
N ALA A 48 8.88 6.82 -14.61
CA ALA A 48 8.40 7.78 -13.60
C ALA A 48 7.33 7.17 -12.67
N GLU A 49 6.40 6.39 -13.23
CA GLU A 49 5.37 5.68 -12.44
C GLU A 49 5.99 4.60 -11.55
N SER A 50 6.99 3.88 -12.07
CA SER A 50 7.76 2.88 -11.34
C SER A 50 8.52 3.51 -10.17
N GLN A 51 9.22 4.62 -10.40
CA GLN A 51 9.94 5.34 -9.35
C GLN A 51 9.02 5.85 -8.25
N MET A 52 7.89 6.47 -8.62
CA MET A 52 6.89 6.93 -7.65
C MET A 52 6.32 5.76 -6.84
N THR A 53 5.96 4.67 -7.51
CA THR A 53 5.42 3.45 -6.87
C THR A 53 6.44 2.87 -5.90
N HIS A 54 7.70 2.72 -6.31
CA HIS A 54 8.78 2.25 -5.43
C HIS A 54 8.99 3.13 -4.22
N GLN A 55 9.00 4.46 -4.39
CA GLN A 55 9.17 5.38 -3.28
C GLN A 55 8.04 5.23 -2.25
N VAL A 56 6.78 5.17 -2.70
CA VAL A 56 5.62 5.03 -1.81
C VAL A 56 5.61 3.67 -1.14
N CYS A 57 5.87 2.59 -1.87
CA CYS A 57 5.94 1.25 -1.30
C CYS A 57 7.05 1.12 -0.26
N ARG A 58 8.21 1.76 -0.48
CA ARG A 58 9.30 1.79 0.50
C ARG A 58 8.89 2.54 1.77
N GLN A 59 8.29 3.72 1.63
CA GLN A 59 7.77 4.48 2.77
C GLN A 59 6.73 3.67 3.55
N TRP A 60 5.81 3.00 2.85
CA TRP A 60 4.79 2.15 3.48
C TRP A 60 5.43 1.01 4.28
N LEU A 61 6.45 0.35 3.72
CA LEU A 61 7.16 -0.73 4.40
C LEU A 61 7.88 -0.25 5.67
N GLU A 62 8.56 0.89 5.60
CA GLU A 62 9.24 1.51 6.75
C GLU A 62 8.24 1.85 7.87
N GLN A 63 7.09 2.45 7.53
CA GLN A 63 6.06 2.79 8.50
C GLN A 63 5.41 1.55 9.11
N ARG A 64 5.12 0.53 8.30
CA ARG A 64 4.58 -0.75 8.78
C ARG A 64 5.52 -1.42 9.77
N GLN A 65 6.82 -1.49 9.45
CA GLN A 65 7.83 -2.06 10.35
C GLN A 65 7.95 -1.25 11.64
N ARG A 66 7.89 0.09 11.57
CA ARG A 66 7.87 0.95 12.76
C ARG A 66 6.66 0.66 13.63
N GLN A 67 5.46 0.59 13.05
CA GLN A 67 4.22 0.30 13.79
C GLN A 67 4.26 -1.08 14.43
N GLN A 68 4.77 -2.10 13.73
CA GLN A 68 4.94 -3.45 14.30
C GLN A 68 5.90 -3.46 15.50
N ARG A 69 7.03 -2.76 15.40
CA ARG A 69 7.97 -2.64 16.53
C ARG A 69 7.34 -1.92 17.72
N LEU A 70 6.57 -0.86 17.48
CA LEU A 70 5.86 -0.13 18.53
C LEU A 70 4.79 -1.01 19.19
N ALA A 71 4.00 -1.74 18.40
CA ALA A 71 2.99 -2.65 18.93
C ALA A 71 3.62 -3.73 19.84
N ALA A 72 4.71 -4.35 19.39
CA ALA A 72 5.44 -5.34 20.19
C ALA A 72 6.01 -4.77 21.49
N LEU A 73 6.41 -3.50 21.51
CA LEU A 73 6.88 -2.83 22.74
C LEU A 73 5.73 -2.54 23.70
N LEU A 74 4.57 -2.12 23.18
CA LEU A 74 3.38 -1.84 24.00
C LEU A 74 2.86 -3.10 24.69
N GLU A 75 2.91 -4.25 24.02
CA GLU A 75 2.52 -5.55 24.61
C GLU A 75 3.43 -5.98 25.78
N GLN A 76 4.63 -5.41 25.89
CA GLN A 76 5.60 -5.73 26.95
C GLN A 76 5.49 -4.80 28.17
N LEU A 77 4.64 -3.77 28.13
CA LEU A 77 4.47 -2.86 29.26
C LEU A 77 3.49 -3.45 30.29
N PRO A 78 3.84 -3.48 31.60
CA PRO A 78 2.88 -3.83 32.64
C PRO A 78 1.78 -2.76 32.67
N GLY A 79 0.52 -3.23 32.67
CA GLY A 79 -0.68 -2.39 32.74
C GLY A 79 -0.94 -1.80 34.12
#